data_AF-A0A9E0XQL0-F1
#
_entry.id   AF-A0A9E0XQL0-F1
#
_cell.length_a   1.000
_cell.length_b   1.000
_cell.length_c   1.000
_cell.angle_alpha   90.00
_cell.angle_beta   90.00
_cell.angle_gamma   90.00
#
_symmetry.space_group_name_H-M   'P 1'
#
loop_
_entity.id
_entity.type
_entity.pdbx_description
1 polymer ?
#
loop_
_entity_poly.entity_id
_entity_poly.type
_entity_poly.pdbx_seq_one_letter_code
_entity_poly.pdbx_strand_id
1 'polypeptide(L)'
;MDDTQRMIGLLRRLKVEMNGAVVDAMRSRGLDYPLSYGVSVPTIREIAKAYAPAHAFALFLFRQQVRELKLAAAFIDDPSEVTAAQMREWADGLTNTELVEQVVSALFRHAPDAPDMALEWMGSPEPMKRYAGLLTAASAIRAEKNRAWADRFFEQADRIARRGDLESFVGRGLVMLMRSLATVSPSLCERVKLWEQLCAASSDGTLREVAGELQWQLEYMEGGSD
;
A
#
# COMPACT_ATOMS: atom_id res chain seq x y z
N MET A 1 27.59 -5.82 -14.39
CA MET A 1 27.84 -4.40 -14.07
C MET A 1 27.73 -4.30 -12.56
N ASP A 2 28.70 -3.71 -11.88
CA ASP A 2 28.65 -3.51 -10.43
C ASP A 2 27.38 -2.73 -10.05
N ASP A 3 26.54 -3.29 -9.18
CA ASP A 3 25.29 -2.67 -8.74
C ASP A 3 25.54 -1.32 -8.08
N THR A 4 26.72 -1.12 -7.46
CA THR A 4 27.15 0.17 -6.95
C THR A 4 27.25 1.20 -8.07
N GLN A 5 27.87 0.85 -9.20
CA GLN A 5 28.01 1.76 -10.33
C GLN A 5 26.66 2.05 -11.01
N ARG A 6 25.76 1.06 -11.08
CA ARG A 6 24.38 1.25 -11.56
C ARG A 6 23.62 2.23 -10.66
N MET A 7 23.70 2.04 -9.35
CA MET A 7 23.10 2.91 -8.35
C MET A 7 23.65 4.34 -8.44
N ILE A 8 24.96 4.52 -8.60
CA ILE A 8 25.58 5.84 -8.80
C ILE A 8 25.01 6.52 -10.05
N GLY A 9 24.85 5.79 -11.15
CA GLY A 9 24.22 6.30 -12.37
C GLY A 9 22.77 6.72 -12.15
N LEU A 10 21.98 5.89 -11.46
CA LEU A 10 20.58 6.19 -11.10
C LEU A 10 20.49 7.44 -10.21
N LEU A 11 21.29 7.50 -9.15
CA LEU A 11 21.37 8.66 -8.26
C LEU A 11 21.76 9.94 -8.98
N ARG A 12 22.69 9.87 -9.95
CA ARG A 12 23.07 11.05 -10.73
C ARG A 12 21.87 11.62 -11.47
N ARG A 13 21.05 10.77 -12.10
CA ARG A 13 19.83 11.19 -12.81
C ARG A 13 18.79 11.76 -11.84
N LEU A 14 18.59 11.13 -10.69
CA LEU A 14 17.65 11.60 -9.67
C LEU A 14 18.08 12.95 -9.06
N LYS A 15 19.37 13.16 -8.81
CA LYS A 15 19.90 14.39 -8.21
C LYS A 15 19.75 15.63 -9.09
N VAL A 16 19.63 15.46 -10.41
CA VAL A 16 19.29 16.56 -11.33
C VAL A 16 17.89 17.11 -11.03
N GLU A 17 17.00 16.27 -10.53
CA GLU A 17 15.58 16.58 -10.27
C GLU A 17 15.30 16.90 -8.79
N MET A 18 16.35 17.13 -8.00
CA MET A 18 16.25 17.35 -6.56
C MET A 18 15.45 18.60 -6.23
N ASN A 19 14.56 18.51 -5.24
CA ASN A 19 13.73 19.61 -4.81
C ASN A 19 13.67 19.70 -3.28
N GLY A 20 14.46 20.62 -2.70
CA GLY A 20 14.53 20.83 -1.26
C GLY A 20 13.20 21.29 -0.64
N ALA A 21 12.41 22.11 -1.34
CA ALA A 21 11.11 22.55 -0.84
C ALA A 21 10.12 21.38 -0.69
N VAL A 22 10.21 20.37 -1.56
CA VAL A 22 9.44 19.13 -1.42
C VAL A 22 9.89 18.34 -0.19
N VAL A 23 11.20 18.29 0.11
CA VAL A 23 11.71 17.66 1.34
C VAL A 23 11.13 18.33 2.59
N ASP A 24 11.14 19.65 2.64
CA ASP A 24 10.61 20.39 3.80
C ASP A 24 9.09 20.22 3.95
N ALA A 25 8.35 20.22 2.83
CA ALA A 25 6.91 19.97 2.84
C ALA A 25 6.54 18.53 3.23
N MET A 26 7.38 17.53 2.89
CA MET A 26 7.19 16.15 3.34
C MET A 26 7.40 16.02 4.85
N ARG A 27 8.47 16.62 5.37
CA ARG A 27 8.77 16.63 6.81
C ARG A 27 7.67 17.28 7.64
N SER A 28 7.11 18.40 7.19
CA SER A 28 6.00 19.07 7.89
C SER A 28 4.71 18.23 7.95
N ARG A 29 4.60 17.20 7.10
CA ARG A 29 3.50 16.23 7.06
C ARG A 29 3.84 14.90 7.75
N GLY A 30 4.97 14.82 8.43
CA GLY A 30 5.40 13.61 9.15
C GLY A 30 6.01 12.51 8.26
N LEU A 31 6.32 12.80 7.00
CA LEU A 31 7.06 11.88 6.13
C LEU A 31 8.57 12.07 6.35
N ASP A 32 9.09 11.42 7.38
CA ASP A 32 10.52 11.46 7.70
C ASP A 32 11.29 10.32 7.02
N TYR A 33 12.44 10.68 6.44
CA TYR A 33 13.34 9.77 5.74
C TYR A 33 14.78 10.10 6.16
N PRO A 34 15.64 9.09 6.39
CA PRO A 34 17.05 9.33 6.70
C PRO A 34 17.75 10.19 5.63
N LEU A 35 17.43 9.95 4.36
CA LEU A 35 17.84 10.78 3.24
C LEU A 35 16.73 10.84 2.17
N SER A 36 16.45 12.04 1.69
CA SER A 36 15.49 12.32 0.62
C SER A 36 15.99 13.48 -0.24
N TYR A 37 15.89 13.32 -1.56
CA TYR A 37 16.18 14.37 -2.53
C TYR A 37 14.91 15.13 -2.96
N GLY A 38 13.73 14.77 -2.46
CA GLY A 38 12.48 15.46 -2.80
C GLY A 38 12.06 15.30 -4.26
N VAL A 39 12.59 14.28 -4.95
CA VAL A 39 12.21 14.00 -6.33
C VAL A 39 10.76 13.50 -6.36
N SER A 40 9.97 13.99 -7.31
CA SER A 40 8.57 13.58 -7.45
C SER A 40 8.47 12.09 -7.77
N VAL A 41 7.45 11.40 -7.24
CA VAL A 41 7.21 9.98 -7.52
C VAL A 41 7.09 9.69 -9.03
N PRO A 42 6.35 10.48 -9.85
CA PRO A 42 6.32 10.30 -11.29
C PRO A 42 7.72 10.37 -11.94
N THR A 43 8.54 11.34 -11.53
CA THR A 43 9.91 11.49 -12.04
C THR A 43 10.79 10.29 -11.67
N ILE A 44 10.71 9.81 -10.41
CA ILE A 44 11.42 8.59 -9.98
C ILE A 44 11.02 7.41 -10.86
N ARG A 45 9.72 7.21 -11.07
CA ARG A 45 9.18 6.13 -11.89
C ARG A 45 9.68 6.19 -13.33
N GLU A 46 9.67 7.37 -13.97
CA GLU A 46 10.18 7.54 -15.33
C GLU A 46 11.68 7.23 -15.44
N ILE A 47 12.49 7.70 -14.49
CA ILE A 47 13.92 7.42 -14.47
C ILE A 47 14.18 5.92 -14.26
N ALA A 48 13.42 5.29 -13.37
CA ALA A 48 13.53 3.89 -12.99
C ALA A 48 13.25 2.92 -14.16
N LYS A 49 12.40 3.28 -15.12
CA LYS A 49 12.08 2.44 -16.30
C LYS A 49 13.32 1.96 -17.06
N ALA A 50 14.37 2.79 -17.13
CA ALA A 50 15.62 2.43 -17.82
C ALA A 50 16.44 1.32 -17.11
N TYR A 51 16.05 0.95 -15.90
CA TYR A 51 16.72 -0.05 -15.06
C TYR A 51 15.88 -1.31 -14.86
N ALA A 52 14.62 -1.30 -15.29
CA ALA A 52 13.62 -2.34 -15.05
C ALA A 52 13.49 -3.32 -16.24
N PRO A 53 13.08 -4.58 -16.00
CA PRO A 53 13.06 -5.25 -14.69
C PRO A 53 14.47 -5.68 -14.25
N ALA A 54 14.77 -5.63 -12.95
CA ALA A 54 16.02 -6.13 -12.39
C ALA A 54 15.91 -6.48 -10.89
N HIS A 55 15.45 -7.68 -10.58
CA HIS A 55 15.16 -8.12 -9.20
C HIS A 55 16.35 -7.99 -8.23
N ALA A 56 17.49 -8.58 -8.56
CA ALA A 56 18.68 -8.50 -7.69
C ALA A 56 19.12 -7.05 -7.41
N PHE A 57 18.98 -6.17 -8.41
CA PHE A 57 19.30 -4.75 -8.27
C PHE A 57 18.25 -4.01 -7.42
N ALA A 58 16.96 -4.33 -7.56
CA ALA A 58 15.91 -3.79 -6.72
C ALA A 58 16.12 -4.15 -5.24
N LEU A 59 16.47 -5.42 -4.93
CA LEU A 59 16.83 -5.84 -3.58
C LEU A 59 18.03 -5.05 -3.04
N PHE A 60 19.05 -4.84 -3.86
CA PHE A 60 20.21 -4.02 -3.50
C PHE A 60 19.84 -2.56 -3.19
N LEU A 61 18.98 -1.95 -4.02
CA LEU A 61 18.52 -0.58 -3.86
C LEU A 61 17.64 -0.38 -2.62
N PHE A 62 16.73 -1.32 -2.33
CA PHE A 62 15.78 -1.17 -1.23
C PHE A 62 16.47 -1.17 0.15
N ARG A 63 17.61 -1.85 0.28
CA ARG A 63 18.43 -1.84 1.51
C ARG A 63 19.10 -0.50 1.78
N GLN A 64 19.15 0.40 0.80
CA GLN A 64 19.71 1.73 0.98
C GLN A 64 18.71 2.63 1.72
N GLN A 65 19.21 3.43 2.66
CA GLN A 65 18.39 4.35 3.45
C GLN A 65 18.15 5.68 2.72
N VAL A 66 17.76 5.60 1.45
CA VAL A 66 17.49 6.74 0.56
C VAL A 66 16.09 6.59 -0.03
N ARG A 67 15.20 7.56 0.21
CA ARG A 67 13.80 7.55 -0.25
C ARG A 67 13.69 7.18 -1.73
N GLU A 68 14.38 7.93 -2.59
CA GLU A 68 14.28 7.74 -4.04
C GLU A 68 14.75 6.36 -4.50
N LEU A 69 15.70 5.74 -3.79
CA LEU A 69 16.18 4.39 -4.11
C LEU A 69 15.18 3.32 -3.68
N LYS A 70 14.55 3.46 -2.51
CA LYS A 70 13.48 2.55 -2.07
C LYS A 70 12.27 2.61 -3.01
N LEU A 71 11.88 3.81 -3.44
CA LEU A 71 10.81 3.99 -4.42
C LEU A 71 11.21 3.45 -5.81
N ALA A 72 12.43 3.73 -6.27
CA ALA A 72 12.94 3.18 -7.53
C ALA A 72 13.01 1.66 -7.50
N ALA A 73 13.41 1.05 -6.37
CA ALA A 73 13.43 -0.41 -6.20
C ALA A 73 12.06 -1.01 -6.52
N ALA A 74 10.97 -0.46 -5.98
CA ALA A 74 9.62 -0.93 -6.24
C ALA A 74 9.19 -0.81 -7.72
N PHE A 75 9.73 0.16 -8.46
CA PHE A 75 9.48 0.31 -9.90
C PHE A 75 10.43 -0.50 -10.80
N ILE A 76 11.55 -0.97 -10.26
CA ILE A 76 12.59 -1.72 -10.98
C ILE A 76 12.42 -3.23 -10.81
N ASP A 77 11.88 -3.66 -9.68
CA ASP A 77 11.75 -5.08 -9.36
C ASP A 77 10.84 -5.82 -10.34
N ASP A 78 11.07 -7.12 -10.48
CA ASP A 78 10.20 -8.02 -11.24
C ASP A 78 9.16 -8.64 -10.29
N PRO A 79 7.86 -8.30 -10.42
CA PRO A 79 6.83 -8.85 -9.55
C PRO A 79 6.72 -10.38 -9.58
N SER A 80 7.16 -11.04 -10.67
CA SER A 80 7.12 -12.50 -10.79
C SER A 80 8.22 -13.20 -10.00
N GLU A 81 9.30 -12.50 -9.66
CA GLU A 81 10.40 -13.00 -8.82
C GLU A 81 10.21 -12.66 -7.34
N VAL A 82 9.21 -11.82 -7.00
CA VAL A 82 8.93 -11.43 -5.61
C VAL A 82 8.47 -12.62 -4.79
N THR A 83 9.17 -12.86 -3.69
CA THR A 83 8.86 -13.94 -2.74
C THR A 83 8.22 -13.38 -1.46
N ALA A 84 7.47 -14.21 -0.75
CA ALA A 84 7.01 -13.89 0.61
C ALA A 84 8.16 -13.49 1.56
N ALA A 85 9.35 -14.07 1.42
CA ALA A 85 10.52 -13.72 2.23
C ALA A 85 10.99 -12.28 1.97
N GLN A 86 11.08 -11.88 0.70
CA GLN A 86 11.37 -10.49 0.33
C GLN A 86 10.29 -9.54 0.87
N MET A 87 9.01 -9.88 0.68
CA MET A 87 7.91 -9.05 1.15
C MET A 87 8.04 -8.78 2.66
N ARG A 88 8.37 -9.81 3.45
CA ARG A 88 8.64 -9.66 4.90
C ARG A 88 9.86 -8.79 5.18
N GLU A 89 10.99 -9.02 4.50
CA GLU A 89 12.20 -8.19 4.63
C GLU A 89 11.90 -6.71 4.35
N TRP A 90 11.12 -6.45 3.30
CA TRP A 90 10.78 -5.09 2.89
C TRP A 90 9.78 -4.43 3.84
N ALA A 91 8.84 -5.20 4.40
CA ALA A 91 7.83 -4.69 5.33
C ALA A 91 8.45 -4.03 6.57
N ASP A 92 9.60 -4.51 7.06
CA ASP A 92 10.33 -3.89 8.17
C ASP A 92 10.92 -2.51 7.81
N GLY A 93 11.13 -2.26 6.51
CA GLY A 93 11.59 -0.97 5.97
C GLY A 93 10.48 -0.03 5.51
N LEU A 94 9.21 -0.43 5.55
CA LEU A 94 8.06 0.41 5.19
C LEU A 94 7.62 1.24 6.41
N THR A 95 8.32 2.34 6.65
CA THR A 95 8.16 3.13 7.89
C THR A 95 7.14 4.27 7.80
N ASN A 96 6.57 4.52 6.62
CA ASN A 96 5.58 5.59 6.42
C ASN A 96 4.57 5.20 5.32
N THR A 97 3.47 5.95 5.24
CA THR A 97 2.37 5.64 4.32
C THR A 97 2.76 5.79 2.85
N GLU A 98 3.67 6.70 2.49
CA GLU A 98 4.13 6.85 1.10
C GLU A 98 4.84 5.57 0.63
N LEU A 99 5.80 5.05 1.42
CA LEU A 99 6.50 3.81 1.08
C LEU A 99 5.50 2.65 0.94
N VAL A 100 4.57 2.51 1.89
CA VAL A 100 3.54 1.47 1.84
C VAL A 100 2.71 1.59 0.55
N GLU A 101 2.15 2.76 0.28
CA GLU A 101 1.29 2.99 -0.89
C GLU A 101 2.04 2.75 -2.21
N GLN A 102 3.28 3.26 -2.34
CA GLN A 102 4.05 3.10 -3.58
C GLN A 102 4.52 1.66 -3.78
N VAL A 103 5.04 0.99 -2.75
CA VAL A 103 5.52 -0.39 -2.85
C VAL A 103 4.37 -1.36 -3.09
N VAL A 104 3.23 -1.20 -2.40
CA VAL A 104 2.06 -2.05 -2.61
C VAL A 104 1.49 -1.85 -4.03
N SER A 105 1.37 -0.60 -4.46
CA SER A 105 0.79 -0.27 -5.77
C SER A 105 1.66 -0.75 -6.93
N ALA A 106 2.98 -0.52 -6.85
CA ALA A 106 3.92 -0.84 -7.92
C ALA A 106 4.30 -2.32 -7.95
N LEU A 107 4.41 -2.97 -6.79
CA LEU A 107 5.05 -4.27 -6.67
C LEU A 107 4.18 -5.31 -5.97
N PHE A 108 3.88 -5.14 -4.68
CA PHE A 108 3.33 -6.25 -3.88
C PHE A 108 1.98 -6.75 -4.36
N ARG A 109 1.11 -5.87 -4.89
CA ARG A 109 -0.19 -6.30 -5.43
C ARG A 109 -0.08 -7.27 -6.62
N HIS A 110 1.10 -7.32 -7.26
CA HIS A 110 1.39 -8.16 -8.41
C HIS A 110 2.13 -9.45 -8.05
N ALA A 111 2.61 -9.58 -6.80
CA ALA A 111 3.34 -10.75 -6.34
C ALA A 111 2.43 -12.00 -6.25
N PRO A 112 2.98 -13.21 -6.48
CA PRO A 112 2.22 -14.46 -6.36
C PRO A 112 1.58 -14.65 -4.97
N ASP A 113 2.33 -14.36 -3.91
CA ASP A 113 1.94 -14.57 -2.51
C ASP A 113 1.15 -13.40 -1.90
N ALA A 114 0.71 -12.43 -2.71
CA ALA A 114 0.08 -11.20 -2.23
C ALA A 114 -1.13 -11.44 -1.30
N PRO A 115 -2.07 -12.37 -1.58
CA PRO A 115 -3.21 -12.60 -0.69
C PRO A 115 -2.83 -13.17 0.68
N ASP A 116 -1.90 -14.14 0.70
CA ASP A 116 -1.39 -14.74 1.94
C ASP A 116 -0.67 -13.70 2.81
N MET A 117 0.24 -12.93 2.20
CA MET A 117 0.97 -11.87 2.90
C MET A 117 0.04 -10.77 3.40
N ALA A 118 -1.00 -10.41 2.63
CA ALA A 118 -1.98 -9.43 3.05
C ALA A 118 -2.69 -9.85 4.34
N LEU A 119 -3.15 -11.11 4.44
CA LEU A 119 -3.79 -11.60 5.66
C LEU A 119 -2.84 -11.67 6.86
N GLU A 120 -1.60 -12.13 6.64
CA GLU A 120 -0.56 -12.12 7.68
C GLU A 120 -0.39 -10.72 8.26
N TRP A 121 -0.21 -9.72 7.40
CA TRP A 121 0.02 -8.33 7.81
C TRP A 121 -1.20 -7.64 8.41
N MET A 122 -2.40 -7.92 7.90
CA MET A 122 -3.65 -7.47 8.53
C MET A 122 -3.81 -8.02 9.97
N GLY A 123 -3.16 -9.13 10.30
CA GLY A 123 -3.10 -9.69 11.66
C GLY A 123 -2.06 -9.04 12.59
N SER A 124 -1.14 -8.25 12.03
CA SER A 124 0.00 -7.69 12.77
C SER A 124 -0.43 -6.75 13.89
N PRO A 125 0.28 -6.69 15.02
CA PRO A 125 0.11 -5.62 16.00
C PRO A 125 0.56 -4.27 15.43
N GLU A 126 1.54 -4.27 14.50
CA GLU A 126 2.13 -3.05 13.94
C GLU A 126 1.15 -2.35 12.99
N PRO A 127 0.75 -1.10 13.26
CA PRO A 127 -0.21 -0.35 12.44
C PRO A 127 0.21 -0.21 10.97
N MET A 128 1.49 0.04 10.72
CA MET A 128 2.00 0.23 9.36
C MET A 128 1.95 -1.07 8.54
N LYS A 129 2.27 -2.21 9.17
CA LYS A 129 2.08 -3.53 8.53
C LYS A 129 0.61 -3.82 8.29
N ARG A 130 -0.28 -3.53 9.27
CA ARG A 130 -1.74 -3.64 9.05
C ARG A 130 -2.20 -2.82 7.85
N TYR A 131 -1.72 -1.59 7.72
CA TYR A 131 -2.03 -0.73 6.57
C TYR A 131 -1.54 -1.34 5.24
N ALA A 132 -0.30 -1.83 5.19
CA ALA A 132 0.23 -2.53 4.01
C ALA A 132 -0.58 -3.78 3.65
N GLY A 133 -1.02 -4.54 4.65
CA GLY A 133 -1.91 -5.69 4.48
C GLY A 133 -3.26 -5.31 3.88
N LEU A 134 -3.89 -4.25 4.41
CA LEU A 134 -5.17 -3.74 3.91
C LEU A 134 -5.09 -3.28 2.45
N LEU A 135 -4.05 -2.52 2.07
CA LEU A 135 -3.87 -2.07 0.69
C LEU A 135 -3.56 -3.23 -0.27
N THR A 136 -2.77 -4.21 0.19
CA THR A 136 -2.45 -5.41 -0.59
C THR A 136 -3.70 -6.24 -0.80
N ALA A 137 -4.51 -6.48 0.23
CA ALA A 137 -5.79 -7.20 0.14
C ALA A 137 -6.77 -6.49 -0.81
N ALA A 138 -6.95 -5.17 -0.63
CA ALA A 138 -7.83 -4.35 -1.47
C ALA A 138 -7.43 -4.42 -2.95
N SER A 139 -6.14 -4.57 -3.23
CA SER A 139 -5.64 -4.68 -4.59
C SER A 139 -5.70 -6.10 -5.15
N ALA A 140 -5.34 -7.09 -4.35
CA ALA A 140 -5.30 -8.50 -4.75
C ALA A 140 -6.70 -9.03 -5.04
N ILE A 141 -7.72 -8.62 -4.27
CA ILE A 141 -9.09 -9.14 -4.39
C ILE A 141 -9.77 -8.78 -5.71
N ARG A 142 -9.25 -7.78 -6.44
CA ARG A 142 -9.76 -7.40 -7.78
C ARG A 142 -9.51 -8.47 -8.84
N ALA A 143 -8.54 -9.37 -8.63
CA ALA A 143 -8.29 -10.48 -9.55
C ALA A 143 -9.23 -11.65 -9.26
N GLU A 144 -9.88 -12.18 -10.29
CA GLU A 144 -10.84 -13.30 -10.17
C GLU A 144 -10.30 -14.48 -9.37
N LYS A 145 -9.05 -14.87 -9.67
CA LYS A 145 -8.34 -15.98 -9.01
C LYS A 145 -8.22 -15.82 -7.48
N ASN A 146 -8.33 -14.59 -6.98
CA ASN A 146 -8.19 -14.26 -5.57
C ASN A 146 -9.53 -14.10 -4.84
N ARG A 147 -10.69 -14.25 -5.51
CA ARG A 147 -12.01 -14.07 -4.87
C ARG A 147 -12.27 -15.06 -3.72
N ALA A 148 -11.62 -16.23 -3.72
CA ALA A 148 -11.67 -17.19 -2.61
C ALA A 148 -11.17 -16.62 -1.26
N TRP A 149 -10.45 -15.49 -1.28
CA TRP A 149 -9.95 -14.80 -0.08
C TRP A 149 -10.93 -13.78 0.49
N ALA A 150 -12.03 -13.47 -0.22
CA ALA A 150 -12.92 -12.37 0.12
C ALA A 150 -13.47 -12.46 1.55
N ASP A 151 -13.98 -13.63 1.95
CA ASP A 151 -14.54 -13.82 3.30
C ASP A 151 -13.46 -13.68 4.37
N ARG A 152 -12.26 -14.22 4.14
CA ARG A 152 -11.15 -14.12 5.09
C ARG A 152 -10.68 -12.67 5.24
N PHE A 153 -10.61 -11.91 4.14
CA PHE A 153 -10.28 -10.49 4.19
C PHE A 153 -11.35 -9.69 4.93
N PHE A 154 -12.63 -9.96 4.65
CA PHE A 154 -13.73 -9.30 5.36
C PHE A 154 -13.64 -9.56 6.87
N GLU A 155 -13.51 -10.82 7.28
CA GLU A 155 -13.41 -11.19 8.69
C GLU A 155 -12.22 -10.52 9.38
N GLN A 156 -11.08 -10.48 8.70
CA GLN A 156 -9.89 -9.85 9.27
C GLN A 156 -10.02 -8.33 9.34
N ALA A 157 -10.68 -7.69 8.37
CA ALA A 157 -11.00 -6.26 8.42
C ALA A 157 -11.98 -5.93 9.56
N ASP A 158 -13.01 -6.76 9.76
CA ASP A 158 -13.93 -6.64 10.90
C ASP A 158 -13.20 -6.78 12.25
N ARG A 159 -12.26 -7.73 12.37
CA ARG A 159 -11.40 -7.86 13.56
C ARG A 159 -10.55 -6.61 13.80
N ILE A 160 -9.99 -6.00 12.76
CA ILE A 160 -9.23 -4.74 12.90
C ILE A 160 -10.16 -3.65 13.44
N ALA A 161 -11.35 -3.48 12.86
CA ALA A 161 -12.30 -2.47 13.31
C ALA A 161 -12.75 -2.67 14.77
N ARG A 162 -13.04 -3.91 15.17
CA ARG A 162 -13.45 -4.23 16.55
C ARG A 162 -12.35 -4.01 17.60
N ARG A 163 -11.07 -3.94 17.22
CA ARG A 163 -10.00 -3.58 18.17
C ARG A 163 -10.14 -2.14 18.69
N GLY A 164 -10.72 -1.24 17.88
CA GLY A 164 -10.81 0.18 18.19
C GLY A 164 -9.44 0.88 18.19
N ASP A 165 -9.45 2.19 18.46
CA ASP A 165 -8.24 3.03 18.57
C ASP A 165 -7.34 2.93 17.32
N LEU A 166 -7.97 3.13 16.17
CA LEU A 166 -7.30 3.00 14.88
C LEU A 166 -6.60 4.29 14.49
N GLU A 167 -5.37 4.17 14.00
CA GLU A 167 -4.73 5.26 13.30
C GLU A 167 -5.53 5.61 12.02
N SER A 168 -5.66 6.90 11.71
CA SER A 168 -6.48 7.34 10.57
C SER A 168 -6.08 6.68 9.24
N PHE A 169 -4.79 6.39 9.04
CA PHE A 169 -4.34 5.68 7.82
C PHE A 169 -4.79 4.21 7.79
N VAL A 170 -4.90 3.52 8.93
CA VAL A 170 -5.49 2.17 9.00
C VAL A 170 -6.97 2.25 8.65
N GLY A 171 -7.68 3.27 9.14
CA GLY A 171 -9.05 3.58 8.73
C GLY A 171 -9.21 3.72 7.22
N ARG A 172 -8.34 4.50 6.56
CA ARG A 172 -8.32 4.58 5.08
C ARG A 172 -8.11 3.22 4.41
N GLY A 173 -7.23 2.38 4.97
CA GLY A 173 -7.01 1.02 4.49
C GLY A 173 -8.27 0.15 4.57
N LEU A 174 -9.06 0.28 5.64
CA LEU A 174 -10.35 -0.42 5.80
C LEU A 174 -11.34 0.02 4.73
N VAL A 175 -11.49 1.33 4.50
CA VAL A 175 -12.35 1.87 3.42
C VAL A 175 -11.97 1.24 2.07
N MET A 176 -10.69 1.26 1.72
CA MET A 176 -10.21 0.74 0.44
C MET A 176 -10.49 -0.75 0.26
N LEU A 177 -10.28 -1.54 1.32
CA LEU A 177 -10.57 -2.98 1.29
C LEU A 177 -12.08 -3.25 1.23
N MET A 178 -12.88 -2.62 2.10
CA MET A 178 -14.33 -2.83 2.14
C MET A 178 -15.01 -2.43 0.83
N ARG A 179 -14.60 -1.30 0.23
CA ARG A 179 -15.03 -0.93 -1.12
C ARG A 179 -14.69 -2.00 -2.14
N SER A 180 -13.46 -2.53 -2.12
CA SER A 180 -13.04 -3.55 -3.08
C SER A 180 -13.82 -4.86 -2.89
N LEU A 181 -14.11 -5.24 -1.64
CA LEU A 181 -14.94 -6.41 -1.31
C LEU A 181 -16.38 -6.24 -1.79
N ALA A 182 -16.96 -5.04 -1.67
CA ALA A 182 -18.31 -4.77 -2.16
C ALA A 182 -18.49 -5.01 -3.67
N THR A 183 -17.41 -4.92 -4.46
CA THR A 183 -17.45 -5.20 -5.91
C THR A 183 -17.34 -6.69 -6.27
N VAL A 184 -17.07 -7.58 -5.31
CA VAL A 184 -16.83 -9.01 -5.58
C VAL A 184 -18.13 -9.75 -5.87
N SER A 185 -19.19 -9.48 -5.11
CA SER A 185 -20.51 -10.11 -5.28
C SER A 185 -21.62 -9.32 -4.58
N PRO A 186 -22.89 -9.47 -4.99
CA PRO A 186 -24.01 -8.81 -4.33
C PRO A 186 -24.14 -9.16 -2.83
N SER A 187 -23.93 -10.43 -2.46
CA SER A 187 -23.99 -10.85 -1.06
C SER A 187 -22.90 -10.19 -0.20
N LEU A 188 -21.70 -10.02 -0.75
CA LEU A 188 -20.62 -9.34 -0.04
C LEU A 188 -20.83 -7.83 0.01
N CYS A 189 -21.43 -7.23 -1.03
CA CYS A 189 -21.86 -5.83 -1.00
C CYS A 189 -22.83 -5.57 0.17
N GLU A 190 -23.88 -6.38 0.31
CA GLU A 190 -24.83 -6.27 1.43
C GLU A 190 -24.14 -6.46 2.79
N ARG A 191 -23.20 -7.41 2.89
CA ARG A 191 -22.42 -7.62 4.11
C ARG A 191 -21.56 -6.39 4.46
N VAL A 192 -20.99 -5.71 3.47
CA VAL A 192 -20.22 -4.48 3.64
C VAL A 192 -21.13 -3.31 4.06
N LYS A 193 -22.32 -3.17 3.47
CA LYS A 193 -23.31 -2.15 3.89
C LYS A 193 -23.73 -2.32 5.34
N LEU A 194 -24.00 -3.54 5.78
CA LEU A 194 -24.30 -3.82 7.20
C LEU A 194 -23.12 -3.47 8.11
N TRP A 195 -21.90 -3.78 7.70
CA TRP A 195 -20.70 -3.45 8.46
C TRP A 195 -20.46 -1.93 8.56
N GLU A 196 -20.72 -1.20 7.48
CA GLU A 196 -20.68 0.26 7.44
C GLU A 196 -21.63 0.86 8.48
N GLN A 197 -22.90 0.43 8.49
CA GLN A 197 -23.91 0.89 9.46
C GLN A 197 -23.49 0.63 10.92
N LEU A 198 -22.86 -0.52 11.19
CA LEU A 198 -22.32 -0.84 12.51
C LEU A 198 -21.18 0.12 12.91
N CYS A 199 -20.32 0.49 11.95
CA CYS A 199 -19.25 1.45 12.19
C CYS A 199 -19.81 2.87 12.41
N ALA A 200 -20.85 3.27 11.67
CA ALA A 200 -21.53 4.56 11.84
C ALA A 200 -22.16 4.71 13.24
N ALA A 201 -22.65 3.61 13.83
CA ALA A 201 -23.20 3.57 15.18
C ALA A 201 -22.13 3.44 16.28
N SER A 202 -20.85 3.36 15.94
CA SER A 202 -19.76 3.19 16.91
C SER A 202 -19.53 4.44 17.76
N SER A 203 -19.05 4.22 18.98
CA SER A 203 -18.54 5.31 19.84
C SER A 203 -17.14 5.79 19.42
N ASP A 204 -16.42 4.99 18.62
CA ASP A 204 -15.11 5.32 18.06
C ASP A 204 -15.25 6.34 16.92
N GLY A 205 -14.59 7.49 17.06
CA GLY A 205 -14.65 8.58 16.08
C GLY A 205 -14.07 8.19 14.72
N THR A 206 -12.98 7.43 14.70
CA THR A 206 -12.33 6.98 13.46
C THR A 206 -13.21 5.96 12.73
N LEU A 207 -13.92 5.08 13.44
CA LEU A 207 -14.86 4.17 12.79
C LEU A 207 -16.06 4.91 12.16
N ARG A 208 -16.52 6.01 12.77
CA ARG A 208 -17.56 6.86 12.17
C ARG A 208 -17.06 7.58 10.91
N GLU A 209 -15.81 8.03 10.89
CA GLU A 209 -15.17 8.60 9.69
C GLU A 209 -15.04 7.56 8.57
N VAL A 210 -14.61 6.35 8.92
CA VAL A 210 -14.54 5.20 7.99
C VAL A 210 -15.90 4.89 7.38
N ALA A 211 -16.95 4.87 8.21
CA ALA A 211 -18.31 4.61 7.74
C ALA A 211 -18.79 5.70 6.76
N GLY A 212 -18.63 6.98 7.11
CA GLY A 212 -19.04 8.09 6.25
C GLY A 212 -18.32 8.11 4.89
N GLU A 213 -17.02 7.85 4.88
CA GLU A 213 -16.26 7.75 3.63
C GLU A 213 -16.70 6.54 2.81
N LEU A 214 -16.89 5.38 3.44
CA LEU A 214 -17.31 4.16 2.75
C LEU A 214 -18.74 4.30 2.17
N GLN A 215 -19.67 4.88 2.92
CA GLN A 215 -21.04 5.13 2.47
C GLN A 215 -21.04 5.94 1.16
N TRP A 216 -20.35 7.08 1.14
CA TRP A 216 -20.25 7.93 -0.05
C TRP A 216 -19.67 7.17 -1.26
N GLN A 217 -18.64 6.35 -1.04
CA GLN A 217 -18.05 5.54 -2.11
C GLN A 217 -19.00 4.46 -2.63
N LEU A 218 -19.80 3.83 -1.78
CA LEU A 218 -20.78 2.81 -2.18
C LEU A 218 -21.92 3.44 -2.99
N GLU A 219 -22.46 4.57 -2.55
CA GLU A 219 -23.51 5.32 -3.27
C GLU A 219 -23.04 5.73 -4.68
N TYR A 220 -21.80 6.20 -4.80
CA TYR A 220 -21.22 6.56 -6.11
C TYR A 220 -21.10 5.37 -7.06
N MET A 221 -20.79 4.17 -6.55
CA MET A 221 -20.73 2.96 -7.39
C MET A 221 -22.10 2.56 -7.94
N GLU A 222 -23.17 2.77 -7.17
CA GLU A 222 -24.54 2.46 -7.59
C GLU A 222 -25.06 3.49 -8.61
N GLY A 223 -24.76 4.78 -8.41
CA GLY A 223 -25.19 5.86 -9.31
C GLY A 223 -24.40 6.02 -10.62
N GLY A 224 -23.27 5.33 -10.78
CA GLY A 224 -22.44 5.37 -11.99
C GLY A 224 -22.80 4.32 -13.06
N SER A 225 -23.93 3.63 -12.91
CA SER A 225 -24.39 2.56 -13.81
C SER A 225 -25.50 2.96 -14.79
N ASP A 226 -25.82 4.26 -14.88
CA ASP A 226 -26.79 4.85 -15.84
C ASP A 226 -26.12 5.54 -17.03
#